data_AF-A0A1E7DS50-F1
#
_entry.id   AF-A0A1E7DS50-F1
#
_cell.length_a   1.000
_cell.length_b   1.000
_cell.length_c   1.000
_cell.angle_alpha   90.00
_cell.angle_beta   90.00
_cell.angle_gamma   90.00
#
_symmetry.space_group_name_H-M   'P 1'
#
loop_
_entity.id
_entity.type
_entity.pdbx_description
1 polymer ?
#
loop_
_entity_poly.entity_id
_entity_poly.type
_entity_poly.pdbx_seq_one_letter_code
_entity_poly.pdbx_strand_id
1 'polypeptide(L)' 'MRRIQGINNLIPYLDSISFPLTHEEIQDLIAQKKLPHKKPVSGIFIFDLDHIDWWVNENRIKE' A
#
# COMPACT_ATOMS: atom_id res chain seq x y z
N MET A 1 3.33 4.37 13.74
CA MET A 1 4.76 4.16 13.32
C MET A 1 5.03 2.70 12.93
N ARG A 2 4.22 2.13 12.04
CA ARG A 2 4.54 0.84 11.43
C ARG A 2 4.81 1.10 9.95
N ARG A 3 5.95 0.64 9.44
CA ARG A 3 6.34 0.86 8.05
C ARG A 3 6.67 -0.47 7.41
N ILE A 4 6.21 -0.64 6.19
CA ILE A 4 6.47 -1.80 5.35
C ILE A 4 7.38 -1.37 4.21
N GLN A 5 8.43 -2.14 3.97
CA GLN A 5 9.35 -1.91 2.86
C GLN A 5 9.08 -2.94 1.77
N GLY A 6 8.83 -2.46 0.55
CA GLY A 6 8.56 -3.29 -0.60
C GLY A 6 7.13 -3.82 -0.69
N ILE A 7 6.68 -4.04 -1.92
CA ILE A 7 5.32 -4.50 -2.25
C ILE A 7 5.07 -5.90 -1.67
N ASN A 8 6.08 -6.77 -1.71
CA ASN A 8 5.97 -8.16 -1.24
C ASN A 8 5.59 -8.26 0.24
N ASN A 9 6.02 -7.31 1.07
CA ASN A 9 5.65 -7.26 2.47
C ASN A 9 4.29 -6.57 2.69
N LEU A 10 3.81 -5.78 1.73
CA LEU A 10 2.52 -5.09 1.81
C LEU A 10 1.35 -6.04 1.54
N ILE A 11 1.52 -6.98 0.61
CA ILE A 11 0.50 -7.99 0.25
C ILE A 11 -0.04 -8.75 1.48
N PRO A 12 0.79 -9.39 2.33
CA PRO A 12 0.27 -10.13 3.49
C PRO A 12 -0.35 -9.21 4.56
N TYR A 13 0.07 -7.93 4.63
CA TYR A 13 -0.56 -6.96 5.51
C TYR A 13 -1.98 -6.62 5.05
N LEU A 14 -2.11 -6.33 3.76
CA LEU A 14 -3.38 -6.02 3.10
C LEU A 14 -4.37 -7.19 3.19
N ASP A 15 -3.89 -8.42 3.02
CA ASP A 15 -4.66 -9.64 3.24
C ASP A 15 -5.18 -9.73 4.70
N SER A 16 -4.31 -9.46 5.68
CA SER A 16 -4.66 -9.49 7.11
C SER A 16 -5.72 -8.46 7.52
N ILE A 17 -5.89 -7.37 6.78
CA ILE A 17 -6.93 -6.34 7.04
C ILE A 17 -8.16 -6.52 6.15
N SER A 18 -8.31 -7.68 5.51
CA SER A 18 -9.40 -8.01 4.58
C SER A 18 -9.48 -7.03 3.40
N PHE A 19 -8.33 -6.65 2.87
CA PHE A 19 -8.19 -5.86 1.65
C PHE A 19 -7.14 -6.50 0.72
N PRO A 20 -7.33 -7.76 0.27
CA PRO A 20 -6.33 -8.48 -0.51
C PRO A 20 -6.08 -7.77 -1.86
N LEU A 21 -4.84 -7.33 -2.08
CA LEU A 21 -4.38 -6.81 -3.36
C LEU A 21 -3.27 -7.68 -3.93
N THR A 22 -3.27 -7.85 -5.25
CA THR A 22 -2.18 -8.55 -5.95
C THR A 22 -0.97 -7.64 -6.13
N HIS A 23 0.18 -8.24 -6.41
CA HIS A 23 1.40 -7.48 -6.71
C HIS A 23 1.20 -6.51 -7.89
N GLU A 24 0.49 -6.97 -8.92
CA GLU A 24 0.19 -6.19 -10.12
C GLU A 24 -0.71 -4.99 -9.81
N GLU A 25 -1.77 -5.19 -9.03
CA GLU A 25 -2.67 -4.12 -8.59
C GLU A 25 -1.93 -3.07 -7.76
N ILE A 26 -1.08 -3.50 -6.82
CA ILE A 26 -0.28 -2.57 -6.02
C ILE A 26 0.69 -1.79 -6.92
N GLN A 27 1.33 -2.46 -7.88
CA GLN A 27 2.24 -1.82 -8.82
C GLN A 27 1.52 -0.80 -9.70
N ASP A 28 0.32 -1.13 -10.17
CA ASP A 28 -0.54 -0.24 -10.94
C ASP A 28 -1.00 0.95 -10.09
N LEU A 29 -1.43 0.74 -8.85
CA LEU A 29 -1.81 1.80 -7.91
C LEU A 29 -0.63 2.74 -7.58
N ILE A 30 0.59 2.22 -7.51
CA ILE A 30 1.81 3.02 -7.35
C ILE A 30 2.07 3.82 -8.63
N ALA A 31 1.92 3.21 -9.82
CA ALA A 31 2.08 3.88 -11.11
C ALA A 31 1.04 4.99 -11.30
N GLN A 32 -0.21 4.75 -10.90
CA GLN A 32 -1.30 5.74 -10.88
C GLN A 32 -1.17 6.77 -9.76
N LYS A 33 -0.17 6.65 -8.87
CA LYS A 33 0.01 7.47 -7.66
C LYS A 33 -1.21 7.52 -6.73
N LYS A 34 -2.04 6.47 -6.78
CA LYS A 34 -3.21 6.33 -5.91
C LYS A 34 -2.84 5.82 -4.54
N LEU A 35 -1.86 4.91 -4.45
CA LEU A 35 -1.46 4.28 -3.20
C LEU A 35 -0.37 5.09 -2.49
N PRO A 36 -0.53 5.43 -1.19
CA PRO A 36 0.42 6.25 -0.47
C PRO A 36 1.74 5.49 -0.25
N HIS A 37 2.79 5.96 -0.91
CA HIS A 37 4.13 5.39 -0.84
C HIS A 37 5.17 6.49 -0.64
N LYS A 38 6.25 6.16 0.06
CA LYS A 38 7.44 6.99 0.22
C LYS A 38 8.59 6.34 -0.53
N LYS A 39 9.34 7.13 -1.29
CA LYS A 39 10.55 6.68 -2.00
C LYS A 39 11.76 7.48 -1.51
N PRO A 40 12.32 7.15 -0.33
CA PRO A 40 13.37 7.94 0.28
C PRO A 40 14.73 7.83 -0.44
N VAL A 41 15.03 6.68 -1.05
CA VAL A 41 16.29 6.46 -1.81
C VAL A 41 16.02 5.50 -2.97
N SER A 42 16.72 5.68 -4.10
CA SER A 42 16.54 4.98 -5.37
C SER A 42 16.23 3.48 -5.26
N GLY A 43 14.98 3.13 -5.54
CA GLY A 43 14.53 1.75 -5.78
C GLY A 43 13.68 1.12 -4.67
N ILE A 44 13.61 1.74 -3.49
CA ILE A 44 12.86 1.16 -2.36
C ILE A 44 11.57 1.96 -2.11
N PHE A 45 10.44 1.27 -2.21
CA PHE A 45 9.14 1.78 -1.77
C PHE A 45 8.94 1.48 -0.29
N ILE A 46 8.60 2.52 0.47
CA ILE A 46 8.23 2.42 1.88
C ILE A 46 6.76 2.82 2.01
N PHE A 47 5.96 1.94 2.57
CA PHE A 47 4.56 2.15 2.86
C PHE A 47 4.41 2.41 4.36
N ASP A 48 3.77 3.52 4.70
CA ASP A 48 3.45 3.83 6.09
C ASP A 48 2.08 3.23 6.38
N LEU A 49 1.98 2.31 7.33
CA LEU A 49 0.73 1.58 7.57
C LEU A 49 -0.37 2.52 8.03
N ASP A 50 -0.04 3.55 8.81
CA ASP A 50 -0.98 4.59 9.19
C ASP A 50 -1.62 5.27 7.96
N HIS A 51 -0.85 5.49 6.88
CA HIS A 51 -1.37 6.05 5.62
C HIS A 51 -2.11 5.00 4.78
N ILE A 52 -1.64 3.74 4.78
CA ILE A 52 -2.31 2.65 4.08
C ILE A 52 -3.69 2.39 4.68
N ASP A 53 -3.81 2.34 6.01
CA ASP A 53 -5.08 2.14 6.70
C ASP A 53 -6.09 3.25 6.34
N TRP A 54 -5.64 4.50 6.38
CA TRP A 54 -6.46 5.64 5.97
C TRP A 54 -6.90 5.51 4.50
N TRP A 55 -5.97 5.15 3.61
CA TRP A 55 -6.26 4.97 2.18
C TRP A 55 -7.22 3.79 1.92
N VAL A 56 -7.04 2.66 2.61
CA VAL A 56 -7.95 1.51 2.52
C VAL A 56 -9.35 1.91 2.98
N ASN A 57 -9.44 2.66 4.08
CA ASN A 57 -10.72 3.16 4.58
C ASN A 57 -11.41 4.11 3.58
N GLU A 58 -10.66 5.04 2.97
CA GLU A 58 -11.17 5.92 1.91
C GLU A 58 -11.66 5.14 0.68
N ASN A 59 -10.97 4.07 0.27
CA ASN A 59 -11.38 3.25 -0.88
C ASN A 59 -12.59 2.36 -0.55
N ARG A 60 -12.69 1.85 0.68
CA ARG A 60 -13.86 1.09 1.15
C ARG A 60 -15.14 1.92 1.18
N ILE A 61 -15.04 3.22 1.45
CA ILE A 61 -16.21 4.12 1.51
C ILE A 61 -16.71 4.51 0.12
N LYS A 62 -15.92 4.26 -0.94
CA LYS A 62 -16.29 4.57 -2.33
C LYS A 62 -17.05 3.45 -3.06
N GLU A 63 -17.36 2.36 -2.37
CA GLU A 63 -18.25 1.28 -2.85
C GLU A 63 -19.70 1.53 -2.44
#